data_AF-A0A2N2S6I2-F1
#
_entry.id   AF-A0A2N2S6I2-F1
#
_cell.length_a   1.000
_cell.length_b   1.000
_cell.length_c   1.000
_cell.angle_alpha   90.00
_cell.angle_beta   90.00
_cell.angle_gamma   90.00
#
_symmetry.space_group_name_H-M   'P 1'
#
loop_
_entity.id
_entity.type
_entity.pdbx_description
1 polymer ?
#
loop_
_entity_poly.entity_id
_entity_poly.type
_entity_poly.pdbx_seq_one_letter_code
_entity_poly.pdbx_strand_id
1 'polypeptide(L)' 'MHLVFSFDVGGLENGIVNLINRMDPALFRHMVVALSHCSPGFCSRVQRD' A
#
# COMPACT_ATOMS: atom_id res chain seq x y z
N MET A 1 -2.14 5.97 -8.56
CA MET A 1 -1.10 4.94 -8.75
C MET A 1 0.13 5.36 -7.97
N HIS A 2 0.73 4.44 -7.22
CA HIS A 2 1.90 4.70 -6.39
C HIS A 2 3.00 3.73 -6.79
N LEU A 3 4.15 4.26 -7.19
CA LEU A 3 5.34 3.48 -7.54
C LEU A 3 6.38 3.68 -6.45
N VAL A 4 6.83 2.58 -5.85
CA VAL A 4 7.85 2.60 -4.80
C VAL A 4 8.92 1.55 -5.08
N PHE A 5 10.14 1.78 -4.59
CA PHE A 5 11.22 0.82 -4.78
C PHE A 5 11.04 -0.45 -3.91
N SER A 6 10.81 -0.29 -2.60
CA SER A 6 10.53 -1.36 -1.64
C SER A 6 9.82 -0.80 -0.39
N PHE A 7 9.03 -1.61 0.32
CA PHE A 7 8.34 -1.22 1.57
C PHE A 7 9.00 -1.71 2.86
N ASP A 8 10.28 -2.11 2.81
CA ASP A 8 10.89 -2.87 3.91
C ASP A 8 11.54 -2.03 5.04
N VAL A 9 11.71 -0.72 4.87
CA VAL A 9 12.53 0.10 5.79
C VAL A 9 11.74 1.32 6.28
N GLY A 10 11.67 1.50 7.61
CA GLY A 10 11.34 2.79 8.24
C GLY A 10 9.85 3.10 8.45
N GLY A 11 8.94 2.13 8.34
CA GLY A 11 7.53 2.31 8.73
C GLY A 11 6.65 3.10 7.74
N LEU A 12 7.17 3.44 6.55
CA LEU A 12 6.37 4.03 5.47
C LEU A 12 5.21 3.10 5.06
N GLU A 13 5.42 1.79 5.11
CA GLU A 13 4.39 0.77 4.90
C GLU A 13 3.15 0.99 5.78
N ASN A 14 3.35 1.34 7.06
CA ASN A 14 2.27 1.58 8.01
C ASN A 14 1.44 2.78 7.59
N GLY A 15 2.12 3.87 7.19
CA GLY A 15 1.46 5.08 6.71
C GLY A 15 0.63 4.81 5.45
N ILE A 16 1.20 4.09 4.47
CA ILE A 16 0.53 3.76 3.21
C ILE A 16 -0.68 2.85 3.45
N VAL A 17 -0.56 1.81 4.27
CA VAL A 17 -1.68 0.93 4.64
C VAL A 17 -2.80 1.71 5.29
N ASN A 18 -2.49 2.52 6.31
CA ASN A 18 -3.49 3.34 7.01
C ASN A 18 -4.20 4.31 6.07
N LEU A 19 -3.47 4.87 5.11
CA LEU A 19 -4.02 5.80 4.17
C LEU A 19 -4.96 5.08 3.18
N ILE A 20 -4.48 4.03 2.50
CA ILE A 20 -5.25 3.29 1.49
C ILE A 20 -6.53 2.71 2.10
N ASN A 21 -6.43 2.06 3.27
CA ASN A 21 -7.58 1.41 3.91
C ASN A 21 -8.64 2.41 4.43
N ARG A 22 -8.33 3.71 4.48
CA ARG A 22 -9.24 4.76 4.98
C ARG A 22 -9.72 5.71 3.88
N MET A 23 -9.25 5.56 2.64
CA MET A 23 -9.77 6.35 1.53
C MET A 23 -11.10 5.77 1.04
N ASP A 24 -12.02 6.65 0.66
CA ASP A 24 -13.31 6.26 0.10
C ASP A 24 -13.11 5.50 -1.22
N PRO A 25 -13.51 4.21 -1.31
CA PRO A 25 -13.32 3.39 -2.50
C PRO A 25 -14.14 3.87 -3.71
N ALA A 26 -15.22 4.64 -3.51
CA ALA A 26 -16.00 5.22 -4.59
C ALA A 26 -15.30 6.42 -5.25
N LEU A 27 -14.41 7.08 -4.50
CA LEU A 27 -13.69 8.27 -4.96
C LEU A 27 -12.25 7.95 -5.40
N PHE A 28 -11.65 6.90 -4.83
CA PHE A 28 -10.25 6.59 -5.06
C PHE A 28 -10.00 5.11 -5.36
N ARG A 29 -9.42 4.85 -6.54
CA ARG A 29 -8.94 3.52 -6.92
C ARG A 29 -7.41 3.46 -6.85
N HIS A 30 -6.89 2.78 -5.84
CA HIS A 30 -5.45 2.68 -5.58
C HIS A 30 -4.81 1.52 -6.34
N MET A 31 -3.62 1.77 -6.90
CA MET A 31 -2.72 0.72 -7.41
C MET A 31 -1.34 1.01 -6.86
N VAL A 32 -0.74 0.02 -6.20
CA VAL A 32 0.59 0.11 -5.60
C VAL A 32 1.51 -0.87 -6.32
N VAL A 33 2.65 -0.39 -6.79
CA VAL A 33 3.66 -1.20 -7.49
C VAL A 33 4.97 -1.07 -6.74
N ALA A 34 5.51 -2.21 -6.30
CA ALA A 34 6.85 -2.32 -5.77
C ALA A 34 7.81 -2.79 -6.86
N LEU A 35 8.90 -2.06 -7.08
CA LEU A 35 9.87 -2.36 -8.14
C LEU A 35 10.78 -3.55 -7.81
N SER A 36 11.01 -3.83 -6.53
CA SER A 36 11.81 -4.97 -6.06
C SER A 36 10.93 -6.17 -5.69
N HIS A 37 10.16 -6.06 -4.60
CA HIS A 37 9.21 -7.08 -4.15
C HIS A 37 8.03 -6.47 -3.36
N CYS A 38 6.87 -7.12 -3.40
CA CYS A 38 5.78 -6.84 -2.45
C CYS A 38 6.01 -7.67 -1.19
N SER A 39 6.31 -7.03 -0.07
CA SER A 39 6.43 -7.71 1.23
C SER A 39 5.11 -8.40 1.59
N PRO A 40 5.08 -9.71 1.88
CA PRO A 40 3.85 -10.43 2.23
C PRO A 40 3.09 -9.79 3.41
N GLY A 41 3.83 -9.22 4.37
CA GLY A 41 3.26 -8.51 5.52
C GLY A 41 2.58 -7.18 5.14
N PHE A 42 3.08 -6.48 4.13
CA PHE A 42 2.41 -5.32 3.57
C PHE A 42 1.16 -5.74 2.79
N CYS A 43 1.30 -6.70 1.86
CA CYS A 43 0.21 -7.06 0.95
C CYS A 43 -1.00 -7.63 1.73
N SER A 44 -0.79 -8.33 2.85
CA SER A 44 -1.88 -8.89 3.69
C SER A 44 -2.69 -7.84 4.47
N ARG A 45 -2.15 -6.63 4.62
CA ARG A 45 -2.78 -5.55 5.40
C ARG A 45 -3.56 -4.56 4.56
N VAL A 46 -3.29 -4.52 3.26
CA VAL A 46 -4.06 -3.71 2.31
C VAL A 46 -5.41 -4.38 2.11
N GLN A 47 -6.48 -3.69 2.51
CA GLN A 47 -7.85 -4.16 2.37
C GLN A 47 -8.47 -3.55 1.11
N ARG A 48 -9.23 -4.35 0.38
CA ARG A 48 -10.14 -3.90 -0.67
C ARG A 48 -11.48 -4.56 -0.41
N ASP A 49 -12.50 -3.72 -0.29
CA ASP A 49 -13.90 -4.15 -0.35
C ASP A 49 -14.30 -4.42 -1.81
#